data_AF-A0A183Q8B2-F1
#
_entry.id   AF-A0A183Q8B2-F1
#
_cell.length_a   1.000
_cell.length_b   1.000
_cell.length_c   1.000
_cell.angle_alpha   90.00
_cell.angle_beta   90.00
_cell.angle_gamma   90.00
#
_symmetry.space_group_name_H-M   'P 1'
#
loop_
_entity.id
_entity.type
_entity.pdbx_description
1 polymer ?
#
loop_
_entity_poly.entity_id
_entity_poly.type
_entity_poly.pdbx_seq_one_letter_code
_entity_poly.pdbx_strand_id
1 'polypeptide(L)'
;MKEILLNGPVEGGFDVYEDFLHYKSGVYKHITGSYLGGHAIRILGWGIEHNHIPYWLCANSWNDQWGDHGYFKILRGKNECGIESIISAGLP
;
A
#
# COMPACT_ATOMS: atom_id res chain seq x y z
N MET A 1 -8.74 -8.71 3.34
CA MET A 1 -10.02 -7.96 3.35
C MET A 1 -10.86 -8.27 4.59
N LYS A 2 -11.25 -9.53 4.83
CA LYS A 2 -12.09 -9.89 6.00
C LYS A 2 -11.49 -9.43 7.34
N GLU A 3 -10.18 -9.63 7.53
CA GLU A 3 -9.47 -9.20 8.74
C GLU A 3 -9.65 -7.69 8.98
N ILE A 4 -9.33 -6.88 7.97
CA ILE A 4 -9.45 -5.41 8.07
C ILE A 4 -10.89 -4.98 8.38
N LEU A 5 -11.88 -5.64 7.79
CA LEU A 5 -13.30 -5.33 8.03
C LEU A 5 -13.72 -5.58 9.48
N LEU A 6 -13.24 -6.67 10.08
CA LEU A 6 -13.72 -7.15 11.37
C LEU A 6 -12.88 -6.65 12.53
N ASN A 7 -11.56 -6.55 12.33
CA ASN A 7 -10.57 -6.37 13.39
C ASN A 7 -9.72 -5.10 13.20
N GLY A 8 -9.90 -4.37 12.10
CA GLY A 8 -9.21 -3.11 11.84
C GLY A 8 -7.88 -3.25 11.10
N PRO A 9 -7.07 -2.18 11.05
CA PRO A 9 -5.86 -2.13 10.22
C PRO A 9 -4.87 -3.27 10.47
N VAL A 10 -4.19 -3.70 9.41
CA VAL A 10 -3.15 -4.76 9.46
C VAL A 10 -1.79 -4.20 9.04
N GLU A 11 -0.72 -4.83 9.50
CA GLU A 11 0.62 -4.60 8.97
C GLU A 11 0.79 -5.38 7.66
N GLY A 12 1.41 -4.76 6.66
CA GLY A 12 1.74 -5.39 5.38
C GLY A 12 3.16 -5.07 4.94
N GLY A 13 3.79 -5.99 4.22
CA GLY A 13 5.09 -5.77 3.59
C GLY A 13 5.00 -5.73 2.07
N PHE A 14 5.74 -4.85 1.41
CA PHE A 14 5.86 -4.80 -0.05
C PHE A 14 7.27 -4.39 -0.49
N ASP A 15 7.59 -4.69 -1.75
CA ASP A 15 8.84 -4.33 -2.40
C ASP A 15 8.80 -2.87 -2.88
N VAL A 16 9.83 -2.10 -2.52
CA VAL A 16 9.98 -0.70 -2.93
C VAL A 16 10.89 -0.62 -4.15
N TYR A 17 10.46 0.16 -5.13
CA TYR A 17 11.24 0.53 -6.31
C TYR A 17 11.47 2.05 -6.35
N GLU A 18 12.44 2.51 -7.15
CA GLU A 18 12.80 3.94 -7.24
C GLU A 18 11.62 4.85 -7.62
N ASP A 19 10.69 4.37 -8.45
CA ASP A 19 9.50 5.13 -8.83
C ASP A 19 8.55 5.39 -7.64
N PHE A 20 8.51 4.50 -6.64
CA PHE A 20 7.68 4.68 -5.43
C PHE A 20 8.13 5.87 -4.60
N LEU A 21 9.43 6.16 -4.55
CA LEU A 21 9.97 7.31 -3.80
C LEU A 21 9.36 8.63 -4.27
N HIS A 22 8.96 8.69 -5.54
CA HIS A 22 8.40 9.86 -6.21
C HIS A 22 6.87 9.88 -6.21
N TYR A 23 6.20 8.90 -5.59
CA TYR A 23 4.74 8.85 -5.50
C TYR A 23 4.18 10.15 -4.89
N LYS A 24 3.10 10.65 -5.50
CA LYS A 24 2.36 11.84 -5.04
C LYS A 24 0.88 11.56 -4.84
N SER A 25 0.24 10.88 -5.79
CA SER A 25 -1.20 10.59 -5.74
C SER A 25 -1.58 9.48 -6.72
N GLY A 26 -2.82 9.01 -6.65
CA GLY A 26 -3.37 7.97 -7.54
C GLY A 26 -3.09 6.56 -7.03
N VAL A 27 -3.33 5.55 -7.87
CA VAL A 27 -3.05 4.16 -7.51
C VAL A 27 -1.67 3.77 -8.03
N TYR A 28 -0.72 3.59 -7.12
CA TYR A 28 0.62 3.15 -7.43
C TYR A 28 0.59 1.75 -8.07
N LYS A 29 1.39 1.63 -9.12
CA LYS A 29 1.78 0.41 -9.80
C LYS A 29 3.21 0.64 -10.24
N HIS A 30 4.10 -0.30 -10.00
CA HIS A 30 5.48 -0.19 -10.45
C HIS A 30 5.53 -0.17 -11.99
N ILE A 31 6.31 0.75 -12.55
CA ILE A 31 6.53 0.90 -14.00
C ILE A 31 8.03 0.88 -14.31
N THR A 32 8.84 1.57 -13.50
CA THR A 32 10.27 1.76 -13.78
C THR A 32 11.11 1.84 -12.51
N GLY A 33 12.42 1.68 -12.68
CA GLY A 33 13.38 1.86 -11.60
C GLY A 33 13.81 0.55 -10.93
N SER A 34 14.94 0.64 -10.24
CA SER A 34 15.58 -0.49 -9.57
C SER A 34 14.86 -0.84 -8.27
N TYR A 35 14.97 -2.10 -7.86
CA TYR A 35 14.56 -2.56 -6.54
C TYR A 35 15.41 -1.92 -5.45
N LEU A 36 14.77 -1.45 -4.38
CA LEU A 36 15.43 -0.75 -3.27
C LEU A 36 15.34 -1.49 -1.93
N GLY A 37 14.46 -2.49 -1.81
CA GLY A 37 14.28 -3.26 -0.57
C GLY A 37 12.81 -3.50 -0.22
N GLY A 38 12.58 -4.27 0.84
CA GLY A 38 11.25 -4.44 1.43
C GLY A 38 10.90 -3.31 2.40
N HIS A 39 9.63 -2.94 2.46
CA HIS A 39 9.12 -1.90 3.37
C HIS A 39 7.82 -2.35 4.04
N ALA A 40 7.70 -2.10 5.35
CA ALA A 40 6.53 -2.41 6.14
C ALA A 40 5.62 -1.18 6.27
N ILE A 41 4.32 -1.38 6.07
CA ILE A 41 3.29 -0.35 6.06
C ILE A 41 2.06 -0.81 6.83
N ARG A 42 1.11 0.12 7.05
CA ARG A 42 -0.18 -0.20 7.66
C ARG A 42 -1.29 -0.10 6.62
N ILE A 43 -1.97 -1.21 6.35
CA ILE A 43 -3.10 -1.26 5.42
C ILE A 43 -4.37 -0.92 6.20
N LEU A 44 -5.05 0.14 5.78
CA LEU A 44 -6.21 0.70 6.47
C LEU A 44 -7.53 0.20 5.88
N GLY A 45 -7.54 -0.08 4.58
CA GLY A 45 -8.77 -0.37 3.86
C GLY A 45 -8.53 -0.56 2.37
N TRP A 46 -9.61 -0.58 1.61
CA TRP A 46 -9.57 -0.76 0.16
C TRP A 46 -10.72 0.00 -0.50
N GLY A 47 -10.59 0.19 -1.80
CA GLY A 47 -11.63 0.80 -2.60
C GLY A 47 -11.48 0.48 -4.08
N ILE A 48 -12.22 1.25 -4.87
CA ILE A 48 -12.13 1.30 -6.33
C ILE A 48 -12.15 2.78 -6.70
N GLU A 49 -11.17 3.23 -7.47
CA GLU A 49 -11.16 4.59 -8.03
C GLU A 49 -12.23 4.75 -9.13
N HIS A 50 -12.55 6.00 -9.49
CA HIS A 50 -13.54 6.29 -10.53
C HIS A 50 -13.25 5.63 -11.90
N ASN A 51 -11.98 5.32 -12.18
CA ASN A 51 -11.53 4.62 -13.38
C ASN A 51 -11.57 3.08 -13.24
N HIS A 52 -12.31 2.55 -12.27
CA HIS A 52 -12.46 1.12 -11.98
C HIS A 52 -11.17 0.42 -11.52
N ILE A 53 -10.16 1.16 -11.08
CA ILE A 53 -8.92 0.57 -10.56
C ILE A 53 -9.10 0.22 -9.08
N PRO A 54 -9.04 -1.07 -8.68
CA PRO A 54 -9.08 -1.46 -7.28
C PRO A 54 -7.78 -1.12 -6.57
N TYR A 55 -7.87 -0.64 -5.32
CA TYR A 55 -6.69 -0.28 -4.54
C TYR A 55 -6.76 -0.75 -3.09
N TRP A 56 -5.58 -0.86 -2.47
CA TRP A 56 -5.37 -0.84 -1.01
C TRP A 56 -5.04 0.58 -0.58
N LEU A 57 -5.66 1.04 0.51
CA LEU A 57 -5.30 2.31 1.16
C LEU A 57 -4.32 2.03 2.28
N CYS A 58 -3.14 2.63 2.21
CA CYS A 58 -2.04 2.39 3.15
C CYS A 58 -1.58 3.69 3.80
N ALA A 59 -1.27 3.63 5.09
CA ALA A 59 -0.51 4.67 5.78
C ALA A 59 0.98 4.34 5.68
N ASN A 60 1.76 5.30 5.19
CA ASN A 60 3.21 5.21 5.18
C ASN A 60 3.79 5.76 6.51
N SER A 61 5.09 5.58 6.71
CA SER A 61 5.84 6.03 7.90
C SER A 61 6.84 7.15 7.59
N TRP A 62 6.66 7.88 6.49
CA TRP A 62 7.56 8.93 6.01
C TRP A 62 6.95 10.33 6.13
N ASN A 63 6.41 10.65 7.32
CA ASN A 63 5.69 11.89 7.62
C ASN A 63 4.49 12.17 6.69
N ASP A 64 3.78 13.28 6.94
CA ASP A 64 2.57 13.69 6.24
C ASP A 64 2.84 14.51 4.97
N GLN A 65 4.08 14.93 4.73
CA GLN A 65 4.48 15.66 3.52
C GLN A 65 4.76 14.73 2.33
N TRP A 66 4.92 13.43 2.58
CA TRP A 66 5.12 12.43 1.55
C TRP A 66 3.78 11.92 1.00
N GLY A 67 3.73 11.66 -0.32
CA GLY A 67 2.55 11.08 -0.97
C GLY A 67 1.30 11.94 -0.82
N ASP A 68 0.17 11.28 -0.60
CA ASP A 68 -1.14 11.90 -0.39
C ASP A 68 -1.35 12.06 1.12
N HIS A 69 -0.79 13.12 1.70
CA HIS A 69 -0.85 13.42 3.14
C HIS A 69 -0.33 12.29 4.06
N GLY A 70 0.77 11.62 3.66
CA GLY A 70 1.35 10.46 4.36
C GLY A 70 0.72 9.12 3.97
N TYR A 71 -0.29 9.13 3.11
CA TYR A 71 -0.95 7.94 2.61
C TYR A 71 -0.57 7.64 1.16
N PHE A 72 -0.81 6.40 0.75
CA PHE A 72 -0.76 6.01 -0.64
C PHE A 72 -1.81 4.95 -0.95
N LYS A 73 -2.17 4.88 -2.23
CA LYS A 73 -2.97 3.79 -2.77
C LYS A 73 -2.08 2.93 -3.65
N ILE A 74 -2.26 1.63 -3.63
CA ILE A 74 -1.51 0.67 -4.45
C ILE A 74 -2.47 -0.37 -5.03
N LEU A 75 -2.17 -0.84 -6.24
CA LEU A 75 -3.01 -1.74 -7.00
C LEU A 75 -3.34 -3.02 -6.20
N ARG A 76 -4.64 -3.28 -6.03
CA ARG A 76 -5.15 -4.44 -5.29
C ARG A 76 -5.57 -5.57 -6.22
N GLY A 77 -5.42 -6.80 -5.78
CA GLY A 77 -5.87 -8.02 -6.45
C GLY A 77 -4.90 -8.52 -7.52
N LYS A 78 -3.68 -7.99 -7.53
CA LYS A 78 -2.59 -8.37 -8.44
C LYS A 78 -1.29 -8.67 -7.71
N ASN A 79 -1.32 -8.70 -6.36
CA ASN A 79 -0.14 -8.80 -5.53
C ASN A 79 0.95 -7.79 -5.95
N GLU A 80 0.55 -6.56 -6.25
CA GLU A 80 1.44 -5.52 -6.76
C GLU A 80 2.59 -5.30 -5.77
N CYS A 81 3.83 -5.39 -6.27
CA CYS A 81 5.04 -5.34 -5.44
C CYS A 81 5.01 -6.30 -4.23
N GLY A 82 4.32 -7.44 -4.35
CA GLY A 82 4.25 -8.43 -3.28
C GLY A 82 3.36 -8.03 -2.09
N ILE A 83 2.61 -6.92 -2.14
CA ILE A 83 1.89 -6.38 -0.97
C ILE A 83 0.86 -7.32 -0.32
N GLU A 84 0.40 -8.34 -1.04
CA GLU A 84 -0.59 -9.32 -0.55
C GLU A 84 0.09 -10.59 0.01
N SER A 85 1.43 -10.63 0.02
CA SER A 85 2.23 -11.82 0.36
C SER A 85 2.56 -11.91 1.84
N ILE A 86 2.80 -10.78 2.50
CA ILE A 86 3.18 -10.71 3.92
C ILE A 86 2.22 -9.77 4.63
N ILE A 87 1.23 -10.35 5.31
CA ILE A 87 0.23 -9.65 6.11
C ILE A 87 0.31 -10.16 7.54
N SER A 88 0.45 -9.25 8.50
CA SER A 88 0.53 -9.54 9.93
C SER A 88 -0.55 -8.79 10.69
N ALA A 89 -1.21 -9.49 11.62
CA ALA A 89 -2.26 -8.94 12.47
C ALA A 89 -2.27 -9.70 13.81
N GLY A 90 -2.83 -9.05 14.84
CA GLY A 90 -3.01 -9.64 16.17
C GLY A 90 -4.16 -8.96 16.89
N LEU A 91 -4.81 -9.70 17.78
CA LEU A 91 -5.80 -9.15 18.70
C LEU A 91 -5.11 -8.78 20.02
N PRO A 92 -5.39 -7.60 20.61
CA PRO A 92 -4.83 -7.19 21.89
C PRO A 92 -5.13 -8.14 23.05
#